data_AF-A0A1P8YWW0-F1
#
_entry.id   AF-A0A1P8YWW0-F1
#
_cell.length_a   1.000
_cell.length_b   1.000
_cell.length_c   1.000
_cell.angle_alpha   90.00
_cell.angle_beta   90.00
_cell.angle_gamma   90.00
#
_symmetry.space_group_name_H-M   'P 1'
#
loop_
_entity.id
_entity.type
_entity.pdbx_description
1 polymer ?
#
loop_
_entity_poly.entity_id
_entity_poly.type
_entity_poly.pdbx_seq_one_letter_code
_entity_poly.pdbx_strand_id
1 'polypeptide(L)'
;FPALFHLYCQGFLPPDEVHIFGYARTKISDDELRNRIHGYLVSERSPSSSEDVSKFLQLIKYVSGAYDAAEGFQLLDKEIAKHEFSKSSQEGSSRRLFYLALPPSVYPPVCRMIRKYCMNKSDLGGWTRIVV
;
A
#
# COMPACT_ATOMS: atom_id res chain seq x y z
N PHE A 1 5.23 -9.59 -2.27
CA PHE A 1 4.47 -9.51 -1.01
C PHE A 1 3.80 -10.86 -0.68
N PRO A 2 4.56 -11.88 -0.23
CA PRO A 2 4.00 -13.22 -0.06
C PRO A 2 2.91 -13.33 1.02
N ALA A 3 3.10 -12.67 2.18
CA ALA A 3 2.14 -12.74 3.28
C ALA A 3 0.77 -12.11 2.93
N LEU A 4 0.77 -10.94 2.28
CA LEU A 4 -0.46 -10.29 1.80
C LEU A 4 -1.15 -11.14 0.73
N PHE A 5 -0.39 -11.77 -0.17
CA PHE A 5 -0.96 -12.67 -1.17
C PHE A 5 -1.62 -13.89 -0.52
N HIS A 6 -1.00 -14.47 0.52
CA HIS A 6 -1.60 -15.58 1.24
C HIS A 6 -2.92 -15.19 1.92
N LEU A 7 -2.97 -14.02 2.57
CA LEU A 7 -4.21 -13.48 3.15
C LEU A 7 -5.29 -13.23 2.09
N TYR A 8 -4.88 -12.78 0.90
CA TYR A 8 -5.76 -12.61 -0.25
C TYR A 8 -6.36 -13.95 -0.71
N CYS A 9 -5.53 -14.99 -0.91
CA CYS A 9 -6.01 -16.32 -1.30
C CYS A 9 -6.95 -16.95 -0.26
N GLN A 10 -6.79 -16.61 1.01
CA GLN A 10 -7.67 -17.06 2.09
C GLN A 10 -8.97 -16.24 2.21
N GLY A 11 -9.15 -15.19 1.40
CA GLY A 11 -10.34 -14.33 1.44
C GLY A 11 -10.34 -13.29 2.56
N PHE A 12 -9.23 -13.11 3.28
CA PHE A 12 -9.11 -12.09 4.34
C PHE A 12 -8.85 -10.68 3.80
N LEU A 13 -8.51 -10.55 2.51
CA LEU A 13 -8.33 -9.27 1.82
C LEU A 13 -9.31 -9.21 0.64
N PRO A 14 -10.53 -8.67 0.83
CA PRO A 14 -11.48 -8.47 -0.25
C PRO A 14 -10.89 -7.53 -1.33
N PRO A 15 -10.77 -7.95 -2.60
CA PRO A 15 -10.16 -7.14 -3.67
C PRO A 15 -10.90 -5.83 -3.94
N ASP A 16 -12.17 -5.73 -3.56
CA ASP A 16 -13.00 -4.55 -3.69
C ASP A 16 -12.80 -3.53 -2.55
N GLU A 17 -12.24 -3.95 -1.42
CA GLU A 17 -12.00 -3.08 -0.25
C GLU A 17 -10.52 -2.70 -0.05
N VAL A 18 -9.59 -3.52 -0.56
CA VAL A 18 -8.16 -3.39 -0.26
C VAL A 18 -7.37 -2.86 -1.44
N HIS A 19 -6.49 -1.90 -1.17
CA HIS A 19 -5.49 -1.42 -2.11
C HIS A 19 -4.13 -1.33 -1.45
N ILE A 20 -3.09 -1.72 -2.19
CA ILE A 20 -1.72 -1.82 -1.67
C ILE A 20 -0.84 -0.82 -2.39
N PHE A 21 -0.31 0.15 -1.65
CA PHE A 21 0.64 1.13 -2.18
C PHE A 21 2.07 0.75 -1.75
N GLY A 22 2.92 0.44 -2.71
CA GLY A 22 4.37 0.42 -2.52
C GLY A 22 4.92 1.83 -2.54
N TYR A 23 5.81 2.16 -1.60
CA TYR A 23 6.44 3.48 -1.53
C TYR A 23 7.94 3.35 -1.29
N ALA A 24 8.75 3.90 -2.19
CA ALA A 24 10.20 4.02 -1.97
C ALA A 24 10.84 5.12 -2.83
N ARG A 25 12.14 5.35 -2.63
CA ARG A 25 12.93 6.35 -3.38
C ARG A 25 13.18 5.99 -4.84
N THR A 26 13.21 4.70 -5.16
CA THR A 26 13.52 4.23 -6.51
C THR A 26 12.42 4.67 -7.47
N LYS A 27 12.78 5.18 -8.65
CA LYS A 27 11.79 5.50 -9.68
C LYS A 27 11.57 4.25 -10.54
N ILE A 28 10.51 3.52 -10.23
CA ILE A 28 10.04 2.38 -11.02
C ILE A 28 8.57 2.57 -11.38
N SER A 29 8.11 1.87 -12.41
CA SER A 29 6.68 1.84 -12.77
C SER A 29 5.88 0.86 -11.92
N ASP A 30 4.55 0.99 -11.95
CA ASP A 30 3.64 0.01 -11.36
C ASP A 30 3.92 -1.40 -11.89
N ASP A 31 4.14 -1.54 -13.20
CA ASP A 31 4.37 -2.84 -13.85
C ASP A 31 5.72 -3.43 -13.46
N GLU A 32 6.76 -2.61 -13.30
CA GLU A 32 8.05 -3.08 -12.79
C GLU A 32 7.94 -3.61 -11.35
N LEU A 33 7.17 -2.94 -10.48
CA LEU A 33 6.90 -3.45 -9.14
C LEU A 33 6.11 -4.76 -9.20
N ARG A 34 5.04 -4.81 -10.01
CA ARG A 34 4.21 -6.01 -10.17
C ARG A 34 5.02 -7.19 -10.68
N ASN A 35 5.90 -6.99 -11.65
CA ASN A 35 6.79 -8.03 -12.18
C ASN A 35 7.76 -8.57 -11.13
N ARG A 36 8.35 -7.67 -10.31
CA ARG A 36 9.19 -8.10 -9.17
C ARG A 36 8.39 -8.94 -8.19
N ILE A 37 7.19 -8.50 -7.82
CA ILE A 37 6.33 -9.23 -6.89
C ILE A 37 5.92 -10.58 -7.47
N HIS A 38 5.52 -10.61 -8.75
CA HIS A 38 5.16 -11.82 -9.47
C HIS A 38 6.26 -12.89 -9.36
N GLY A 39 7.53 -12.51 -9.57
CA GLY A 39 8.67 -13.43 -9.45
C GLY A 39 8.85 -14.04 -8.05
N TYR A 40 8.38 -13.38 -7.00
CA TYR A 40 8.39 -13.93 -5.63
C TYR A 40 7.13 -14.73 -5.27
N LEU A 41 6.03 -14.54 -6.00
CA LEU A 41 4.76 -15.24 -5.76
C LEU A 41 4.69 -16.56 -6.55
N VAL A 42 5.22 -16.57 -7.78
CA VAL A 42 5.29 -17.76 -8.62
C VAL A 42 6.56 -18.52 -8.26
N SER A 43 6.47 -19.43 -7.30
CA SER A 43 7.50 -20.42 -7.01
C SER A 43 6.96 -21.81 -7.37
N GLU A 44 7.85 -22.73 -7.79
CA GLU A 44 7.49 -24.12 -8.14
C GLU A 44 6.76 -24.88 -7.02
N ARG A 45 6.77 -24.35 -5.78
CA ARG A 45 6.16 -24.95 -4.59
C ARG A 45 4.78 -24.39 -4.22
N SER A 46 4.28 -23.36 -4.90
CA SER A 46 2.99 -22.75 -4.58
C SER A 46 1.92 -23.19 -5.60
N PRO A 47 0.86 -23.93 -5.18
CA PRO A 47 -0.25 -24.31 -6.05
C PRO A 47 -1.21 -23.15 -6.38
N SER A 48 -0.81 -21.90 -6.15
CA SER A 48 -1.64 -20.71 -6.40
C SER A 48 -1.93 -20.58 -7.90
N SER A 49 -3.21 -20.37 -8.22
CA SER A 49 -3.62 -20.20 -9.61
C SER A 49 -2.99 -18.93 -10.21
N SER A 50 -2.56 -19.01 -11.47
CA SER A 50 -2.02 -17.85 -12.21
C SER A 50 -3.02 -16.67 -12.22
N GLU A 51 -4.31 -16.97 -12.18
CA GLU A 51 -5.38 -15.99 -12.14
C GLU A 51 -5.42 -15.20 -10.82
N ASP A 52 -5.27 -15.86 -9.66
CA ASP A 52 -5.25 -15.21 -8.35
C ASP A 52 -4.06 -14.26 -8.22
N VAL A 53 -2.90 -14.68 -8.74
CA VAL A 53 -1.69 -13.84 -8.78
C VAL A 53 -1.98 -12.58 -9.60
N SER A 54 -2.54 -12.73 -10.80
CA SER A 54 -2.88 -11.60 -11.67
C SER A 54 -3.86 -10.62 -11.01
N LYS A 55 -4.95 -11.12 -10.42
CA LYS A 55 -5.94 -10.30 -9.71
C LYS A 55 -5.33 -9.59 -8.50
N PHE A 56 -4.49 -10.27 -7.72
CA PHE A 56 -3.80 -9.65 -6.59
C PHE A 56 -2.86 -8.52 -7.03
N LEU A 57 -2.09 -8.72 -8.10
CA LEU A 57 -1.17 -7.71 -8.62
C LEU A 57 -1.87 -6.44 -9.11
N GLN A 58 -3.12 -6.55 -9.57
CA GLN A 58 -3.94 -5.38 -9.95
C GLN A 58 -4.31 -4.49 -8.75
N LEU A 59 -4.28 -5.03 -7.52
CA LEU A 59 -4.49 -4.26 -6.29
C LEU A 59 -3.28 -3.41 -5.89
N ILE A 60 -2.15 -3.58 -6.59
CA ILE A 60 -0.87 -2.96 -6.23
C ILE A 60 -0.60 -1.76 -7.12
N LYS A 61 -0.25 -0.65 -6.47
CA LYS A 61 0.30 0.56 -7.07
C LYS A 61 1.62 0.96 -6.45
N TYR A 62 2.38 1.76 -7.17
CA TYR A 62 3.65 2.28 -6.70
C TYR A 62 3.69 3.81 -6.72
N VAL A 63 4.24 4.39 -5.66
CA VAL A 63 4.53 5.82 -5.56
C VAL A 63 6.00 6.00 -5.21
N SER A 64 6.71 6.76 -6.03
CA SER A 64 8.12 7.08 -5.78
C SER A 64 8.24 8.41 -5.01
N GLY A 65 9.03 8.43 -3.94
CA GLY A 65 9.24 9.63 -3.13
C GLY A 65 10.35 9.46 -2.09
N ALA A 66 10.89 10.60 -1.63
CA ALA A 66 11.90 10.61 -0.58
C ALA A 66 11.25 10.57 0.82
N TYR A 67 11.93 9.91 1.77
CA TYR A 67 11.42 9.71 3.13
C TYR A 67 11.45 10.97 4.00
N ASP A 68 12.16 12.00 3.57
CA ASP A 68 12.40 13.26 4.26
C ASP A 68 11.81 14.49 3.52
N ALA A 69 11.14 14.27 2.38
CA ALA A 69 10.61 15.34 1.54
C ALA A 69 9.07 15.33 1.54
N ALA A 70 8.47 16.51 1.73
CA ALA A 70 7.02 16.65 1.83
C ALA A 70 6.29 16.24 0.54
N GLU A 71 6.91 16.51 -0.60
CA GLU A 71 6.34 16.33 -1.94
C GLU A 71 5.98 14.86 -2.18
N GLY A 72 6.82 13.93 -1.71
CA GLY A 72 6.59 12.50 -1.84
C GLY A 72 5.37 12.03 -1.03
N PHE A 73 5.19 12.55 0.18
CA PHE A 73 4.05 12.19 1.04
C PHE A 73 2.75 12.88 0.62
N GLN A 74 2.82 14.09 0.06
CA GLN A 74 1.67 14.75 -0.54
C GLN A 74 1.17 13.99 -1.77
N LEU A 75 2.09 13.51 -2.62
CA LEU A 75 1.73 12.65 -3.75
C LEU A 75 1.12 11.32 -3.27
N LEU A 76 1.68 10.72 -2.21
CA LEU A 76 1.14 9.50 -1.61
C LEU A 76 -0.28 9.72 -1.06
N ASP A 77 -0.53 10.79 -0.30
CA ASP A 77 -1.88 11.12 0.20
C ASP A 77 -2.87 11.31 -0.95
N LYS A 78 -2.44 11.98 -2.02
CA LYS A 78 -3.27 12.20 -3.21
C LYS A 78 -3.68 10.88 -3.88
N GLU A 79 -2.74 9.95 -4.08
CA GLU A 79 -3.04 8.65 -4.69
C GLU A 79 -3.91 7.77 -3.77
N ILE A 80 -3.68 7.81 -2.46
CA ILE A 80 -4.55 7.12 -1.48
C ILE A 80 -5.96 7.70 -1.53
N ALA A 81 -6.10 9.03 -1.41
CA ALA A 81 -7.39 9.70 -1.42
C ALA A 81 -8.17 9.43 -2.72
N LYS A 82 -7.48 9.43 -3.87
CA LYS A 82 -8.11 9.07 -5.15
C LYS A 82 -8.74 7.68 -5.14
N HIS A 83 -8.12 6.72 -4.46
CA HIS A 83 -8.70 5.39 -4.29
C HIS A 83 -9.86 5.39 -3.28
N GLU A 84 -9.73 6.10 -2.16
CA GLU A 84 -10.78 6.20 -1.15
C GLU A 84 -12.07 6.82 -1.73
N PHE A 85 -11.95 7.90 -2.52
CA PHE A 85 -13.08 8.55 -3.19
C PHE A 85 -13.75 7.69 -4.27
N SER A 86 -12.99 6.86 -5.00
CA SER A 86 -13.55 6.01 -6.07
C SER A 86 -14.45 4.90 -5.52
N LYS A 87 -14.34 4.59 -4.22
CA LYS A 87 -15.13 3.58 -3.52
C LYS A 87 -16.35 4.16 -2.80
N SER A 88 -16.77 5.38 -3.13
CA SER A 88 -17.95 6.08 -2.56
C SER A 88 -17.93 6.16 -1.02
N SER A 89 -16.75 6.02 -0.42
CA SER A 89 -16.57 6.10 1.02
C SER A 89 -16.59 7.58 1.40
N GLN A 90 -17.45 7.97 2.36
CA GLN A 90 -17.41 9.30 2.93
C GLN A 90 -15.99 9.61 3.42
N GLU A 91 -15.54 10.86 3.23
CA GLU A 91 -14.19 11.26 3.60
C GLU A 91 -13.90 10.87 5.06
N GLY A 92 -12.88 10.05 5.22
CA GLY A 92 -12.36 9.56 6.49
C GLY A 92 -13.10 8.40 7.16
N SER A 93 -13.96 7.70 6.44
CA SER A 93 -14.36 6.32 6.78
C SER A 93 -13.29 5.26 6.46
N SER A 94 -12.24 5.64 5.72
CA SER A 94 -11.20 4.73 5.22
C SER A 94 -10.17 4.31 6.28
N ARG A 95 -9.58 3.13 6.09
CA ARG A 95 -8.58 2.56 7.01
C ARG A 95 -7.21 2.58 6.34
N ARG A 96 -6.24 3.27 6.95
CA ARG A 96 -4.87 3.40 6.42
C ARG A 96 -3.89 2.65 7.32
N LEU A 97 -3.22 1.62 6.78
CA LEU A 97 -2.18 0.88 7.47
C LEU A 97 -0.82 1.13 6.78
N PHE A 98 0.13 1.68 7.52
CA PHE A 98 1.48 1.94 7.05
C PHE A 98 2.44 0.88 7.60
N TYR A 99 3.05 0.09 6.73
CA TYR A 99 4.06 -0.91 7.10
C TYR A 99 5.47 -0.35 6.82
N LEU A 100 6.25 -0.09 7.87
CA LEU A 100 7.57 0.51 7.76
C LEU A 100 8.66 -0.56 7.58
N ALA A 101 8.73 -1.13 6.38
CA ALA A 101 9.82 -2.01 5.94
C ALA A 101 11.13 -1.24 5.67
N LEU A 102 11.54 -0.40 6.62
CA LEU A 102 12.64 0.55 6.51
C LEU A 102 13.64 0.37 7.67
N PRO A 103 14.89 0.83 7.53
CA PRO A 103 15.83 0.88 8.66
C PRO A 103 15.30 1.77 9.81
N PRO A 104 15.58 1.45 11.08
CA PRO A 104 15.08 2.21 12.23
C PRO A 104 15.45 3.71 12.22
N SER A 105 16.59 4.06 11.62
CA SER A 105 17.08 5.44 11.54
C SER A 105 16.13 6.38 10.79
N VAL A 106 15.29 5.86 9.90
CA VAL A 106 14.33 6.68 9.12
C VAL A 106 12.92 6.65 9.69
N TYR A 107 12.64 5.91 10.77
CA TYR A 107 11.30 5.90 11.36
C TYR A 107 10.86 7.29 11.86
N PRO A 108 11.67 8.05 12.64
CA PRO A 108 11.22 9.35 13.14
C PRO A 108 10.84 10.37 12.05
N PRO A 109 11.62 10.58 10.97
CA PRO A 109 11.21 11.50 9.91
C PRO A 109 9.98 10.98 9.15
N VAL A 110 9.91 9.68 8.84
CA VAL A 110 8.77 9.09 8.13
C VAL A 110 7.47 9.24 8.92
N CYS A 111 7.47 8.89 10.21
CA CYS A 111 6.29 9.05 11.07
C CYS A 111 5.82 10.51 11.15
N ARG A 112 6.75 11.47 11.16
CA ARG A 112 6.44 12.90 11.15
C ARG A 112 5.75 13.33 9.85
N MET A 113 6.21 12.80 8.72
CA MET A 113 5.60 13.08 7.42
C MET A 113 4.23 12.41 7.27
N ILE A 114 4.09 11.16 7.69
CA ILE A 114 2.79 10.46 7.71
C ILE A 114 1.79 11.25 8.56
N ARG A 115 2.20 11.68 9.76
CA ARG A 115 1.35 12.50 10.64
C ARG A 115 0.87 13.78 9.97
N LYS A 116 1.76 14.44 9.24
CA LYS A 116 1.49 15.77 8.65
C LYS A 116 0.65 15.69 7.37
N TYR A 117 0.84 14.65 6.56
CA TYR A 117 0.31 14.62 5.19
C TYR A 117 -0.63 13.44 4.90
N CYS A 118 -0.45 12.29 5.53
CA CYS A 118 -1.10 11.04 5.12
C CYS A 118 -2.03 10.44 6.18
N MET A 119 -2.24 11.12 7.31
CA MET A 119 -3.25 10.69 8.28
C MET A 119 -4.65 10.81 7.68
N ASN A 120 -5.50 9.87 8.06
CA ASN A 120 -6.93 10.02 7.81
C ASN A 120 -7.43 11.32 8.49
N LYS A 121 -8.29 12.06 7.77
CA LYS A 121 -8.76 13.41 8.07
C LYS A 121 -10.05 13.46 8.89
N SER A 122 -10.71 12.32 9.15
CA SER A 122 -11.96 12.29 9.92
C SER A 122 -12.03 11.11 10.91
N ASP A 123 -12.88 11.27 11.92
CA ASP A 123 -13.20 10.32 12.99
C ASP A 123 -14.48 9.52 12.70
N LEU A 124 -14.97 9.55 11.46
CA LEU A 124 -16.12 8.78 10.96
C LEU A 124 -15.84 7.26 10.84
N GLY A 125 -15.11 6.68 11.79
CA GLY A 125 -14.81 5.25 11.90
C GLY A 125 -13.55 4.78 11.18
N GLY A 126 -12.88 5.66 10.44
CA GLY A 126 -11.57 5.38 9.85
C GLY A 126 -10.44 5.42 10.89
N TRP A 127 -9.30 4.80 10.56
CA TRP A 127 -8.13 4.81 11.43
C TRP A 127 -6.83 4.87 10.64
N THR A 128 -5.76 5.32 11.31
CA THR A 128 -4.39 5.20 10.82
C THR A 128 -3.57 4.35 11.80
N ARG A 129 -2.96 3.27 11.32
CA ARG A 129 -2.07 2.40 12.12
C ARG A 129 -0.72 2.27 11.44
N ILE A 130 0.32 2.13 12.26
CA ILE A 130 1.69 1.93 11.79
C ILE A 130 2.17 0.59 12.34
N VAL A 131 2.76 -0.23 11.46
CA VAL A 131 3.46 -1.47 11.80
C VAL A 131 4.95 -1.21 11.57
N VAL A 132 5.76 -1.47 12.59
CA VAL A 132 7.23 -1.34 12.61
C VAL A 132 7.85 -2.68 12.92
#